data_AF-A0A553ETP2-F1
#
_entry.id   AF-A0A553ETP2-F1
#
_cell.length_a   1.000
_cell.length_b   1.000
_cell.length_c   1.000
_cell.angle_alpha   90.00
_cell.angle_beta   90.00
_cell.angle_gamma   90.00
#
_symmetry.space_group_name_H-M   'P 1'
#
loop_
_entity.id
_entity.type
_entity.pdbx_description
1 polymer ?
#
loop_
_entity_poly.entity_id
_entity_poly.type
_entity_poly.pdbx_seq_one_letter_code
_entity_poly.pdbx_strand_id
1 'polypeptide(L)'
;MKTPVSLIFHSGKHLNQSLMQGNYFFKDIKKEGIVLYDTGKVHLQNPKKLTAEEAREKAQGYFDQWFTGANGFLDLFNYCLDKPDFHLAAFNLHQATERYYTTILLVYTDYRPKEHDLERLDLRVKNCDPRFAVFPHSTDEEKQLFDLLRRAYVDARYKMDEYSISKEELDYLAEKVERLKGLTERLCQKKIGEIGKGEV
;
A
#
# COMPACT_ATOMS: atom_id res chain seq x y z
N MET A 1 -5.83 18.59 17.31
CA MET A 1 -5.57 17.41 16.45
C MET A 1 -5.20 16.24 17.35
N LYS A 2 -5.89 15.09 17.24
CA LYS A 2 -5.39 13.83 17.79
C LYS A 2 -4.62 13.13 16.69
N THR A 3 -3.31 12.96 16.82
CA THR A 3 -2.53 12.13 15.90
C THR A 3 -2.81 10.67 16.26
N PRO A 4 -3.48 9.88 15.41
CA PRO A 4 -3.75 8.48 15.72
C PRO A 4 -2.44 7.71 15.83
N VAL A 5 -2.26 6.97 16.92
CA VAL A 5 -1.11 6.09 17.12
C VAL A 5 -1.41 4.72 16.51
N SER A 6 -0.53 4.24 15.64
CA SER A 6 -0.61 2.89 15.07
C SER A 6 0.49 2.02 15.65
N LEU A 7 0.13 0.84 16.15
CA LEU A 7 1.07 -0.17 16.61
C LEU A 7 1.35 -1.16 15.49
N ILE A 8 2.62 -1.50 15.28
CA ILE A 8 3.04 -2.65 14.48
C ILE A 8 3.77 -3.62 15.40
N PHE A 9 3.57 -4.92 15.18
CA PHE A 9 4.17 -5.97 15.99
C PHE A 9 4.98 -6.91 15.11
N HIS A 10 6.23 -7.13 15.49
CA HIS A 10 7.16 -8.03 14.83
C HIS A 10 7.94 -8.81 15.89
N SER A 11 8.24 -10.08 15.61
CA SER A 11 9.12 -10.85 16.48
C SER A 11 10.55 -10.33 16.38
N GLY A 12 11.35 -10.50 17.45
CA GLY A 12 12.78 -10.17 17.43
C GLY A 12 13.54 -10.91 16.32
N LYS A 13 13.12 -12.15 16.01
CA LYS A 13 13.66 -12.93 14.87
C LYS A 13 13.38 -12.25 13.54
N HIS A 14 12.14 -11.81 13.29
CA HIS A 14 11.78 -11.12 12.05
C HIS A 14 12.55 -9.80 11.92
N LEU A 15 12.61 -9.00 13.00
CA LEU A 15 13.35 -7.75 13.02
C LEU A 15 14.83 -7.97 12.67
N ASN A 16 15.48 -8.97 13.27
CA ASN A 16 16.87 -9.30 12.96
C ASN A 16 17.07 -9.78 11.52
N GLN A 17 16.16 -10.59 10.99
CA GLN A 17 16.22 -11.05 9.60
C GLN A 17 16.11 -9.87 8.63
N SER A 18 15.18 -8.94 8.89
CA SER A 18 15.02 -7.73 8.08
C SER A 18 16.25 -6.82 8.14
N LEU A 19 16.85 -6.65 9.32
CA LEU A 19 18.12 -5.91 9.48
C LEU A 19 19.25 -6.55 8.65
N MET A 20 19.41 -7.87 8.71
CA MET A 20 20.42 -8.60 7.91
C MET A 20 20.18 -8.53 6.41
N GLN A 21 18.94 -8.28 5.97
CA GLN A 21 18.59 -8.05 4.56
C GLN A 21 18.74 -6.57 4.13
N GLY A 22 19.17 -5.70 5.06
CA GLY A 22 19.35 -4.27 4.79
C GLY A 22 18.03 -3.52 4.63
N ASN A 23 16.95 -3.99 5.27
CA ASN A 23 15.64 -3.36 5.19
C ASN A 23 15.66 -1.94 5.78
N TYR A 24 15.27 -0.93 4.99
CA TYR A 24 15.35 0.47 5.39
C TYR A 24 14.42 0.81 6.56
N PHE A 25 13.17 0.37 6.50
CA PHE A 25 12.20 0.60 7.57
C PHE A 25 12.72 0.17 8.95
N PHE A 26 13.25 -1.05 9.04
CA PHE A 26 13.74 -1.58 10.31
C PHE A 26 15.11 -1.02 10.70
N LYS A 27 15.94 -0.65 9.72
CA LYS A 27 17.19 0.07 9.97
C LYS A 27 16.92 1.42 10.65
N ASP A 28 15.95 2.19 10.15
CA ASP A 28 15.60 3.49 10.71
C ASP A 28 15.00 3.34 12.11
N ILE A 29 14.15 2.32 12.35
CA ILE A 29 13.69 1.97 13.70
C ILE A 29 14.86 1.68 14.65
N LYS A 30 15.87 0.91 14.23
CA LYS A 30 17.03 0.63 15.09
C LYS A 30 17.87 1.89 15.35
N LYS A 31 17.96 2.79 14.39
CA LYS A 31 18.79 4.01 14.46
C LYS A 31 18.12 5.12 15.28
N GLU A 32 16.82 5.30 15.11
CA GLU A 32 16.08 6.48 15.58
C GLU A 32 15.04 6.12 16.66
N GLY A 33 14.74 4.83 16.83
CA GLY A 33 13.78 4.35 17.80
C GLY A 33 14.23 4.56 19.24
N ILE A 34 13.26 4.85 20.10
CA ILE A 34 13.45 4.97 21.55
C ILE A 34 13.02 3.66 22.21
N VAL A 35 13.93 3.03 22.96
CA VAL A 35 13.62 1.80 23.70
C VAL A 35 12.75 2.16 24.90
N LEU A 36 11.51 1.68 24.89
CA LEU A 36 10.57 1.85 26.01
C LEU A 36 10.68 0.74 27.05
N TYR A 37 11.05 -0.47 26.60
CA TYR A 37 11.20 -1.65 27.45
C TYR A 37 12.12 -2.68 26.78
N ASP A 38 12.99 -3.34 27.57
CA ASP A 38 13.86 -4.42 27.10
C ASP A 38 13.84 -5.58 28.10
N THR A 39 13.64 -6.79 27.57
CA THR A 39 13.68 -8.04 28.35
C THR A 39 15.08 -8.63 28.49
N GLY A 40 16.06 -8.12 27.72
CA GLY A 40 17.42 -8.66 27.62
C GLY A 40 17.54 -9.94 26.79
N LYS A 41 16.43 -10.50 26.28
CA LYS A 41 16.41 -11.79 25.55
C LYS A 41 16.69 -11.64 24.05
N VAL A 42 16.63 -10.43 23.50
CA VAL A 42 16.75 -10.17 22.07
C VAL A 42 17.86 -9.16 21.84
N HIS A 43 18.87 -9.56 21.08
CA HIS A 43 19.94 -8.67 20.64
C HIS A 43 19.74 -8.30 19.17
N LEU A 44 19.64 -7.00 18.88
CA LEU A 44 19.39 -6.51 17.52
C LEU A 44 20.67 -6.48 16.68
N GLN A 45 20.66 -7.21 15.56
CA GLN A 45 21.78 -7.30 14.61
C GLN A 45 22.07 -5.97 13.91
N ASN A 46 23.31 -5.77 13.48
CA ASN A 46 23.64 -4.58 12.69
C ASN A 46 23.05 -4.70 11.27
N PRO A 47 22.38 -3.66 10.76
CA PRO A 47 21.77 -3.73 9.44
C PRO A 47 22.84 -3.94 8.35
N LYS A 48 22.56 -4.82 7.37
CA LYS A 48 23.37 -4.92 6.16
C LYS A 48 23.36 -3.57 5.45
N LYS A 49 24.54 -3.07 5.09
CA LYS A 49 24.67 -1.90 4.23
C LYS A 49 24.48 -2.34 2.79
N LEU A 50 23.36 -1.96 2.18
CA LEU A 50 23.16 -2.11 0.75
C LEU A 50 23.90 -0.99 0.02
N THR A 51 24.49 -1.32 -1.13
CA THR A 51 24.92 -0.32 -2.10
C THR A 51 23.71 0.39 -2.69
N ALA A 52 23.92 1.56 -3.29
CA ALA A 52 22.84 2.27 -4.00
C ALA A 52 22.24 1.42 -5.13
N GLU A 53 23.06 0.60 -5.79
CA GLU A 53 22.60 -0.28 -6.87
C GLU A 53 21.70 -1.41 -6.33
N GLU A 54 22.16 -2.16 -5.31
CA GLU A 54 21.35 -3.20 -4.67
C GLU A 54 20.01 -2.64 -4.14
N ALA A 55 20.02 -1.42 -3.61
CA ALA A 55 18.82 -0.75 -3.13
C ALA A 55 17.85 -0.40 -4.26
N ARG A 56 18.38 0.07 -5.39
CA ARG A 56 17.59 0.39 -6.58
C ARG A 56 16.99 -0.87 -7.19
N GLU A 57 17.79 -1.91 -7.37
CA GLU A 57 17.33 -3.22 -7.87
C GLU A 57 16.22 -3.79 -7.00
N LYS A 58 16.37 -3.72 -5.67
CA LYS A 58 15.34 -4.18 -4.73
C LYS A 58 14.04 -3.40 -4.87
N ALA A 59 14.10 -2.07 -4.90
CA ALA A 59 12.93 -1.23 -5.04
C ALA A 59 12.24 -1.43 -6.41
N GLN A 60 13.04 -1.60 -7.48
CA GLN A 60 12.54 -1.94 -8.81
C GLN A 60 11.84 -3.29 -8.81
N GLY A 61 12.42 -4.32 -8.18
CA GLY A 61 11.81 -5.64 -8.06
C GLY A 61 10.46 -5.60 -7.33
N TYR A 62 10.32 -4.77 -6.29
CA TYR A 62 9.02 -4.55 -5.66
C TYR A 62 8.03 -3.86 -6.60
N PHE A 63 8.46 -2.82 -7.31
CA PHE A 63 7.62 -2.13 -8.26
C PHE A 63 7.09 -3.10 -9.33
N ASP A 64 7.99 -3.82 -10.00
CA ASP A 64 7.64 -4.72 -11.09
C ASP A 64 6.68 -5.82 -10.65
N GLN A 65 6.92 -6.42 -9.48
CA GLN A 65 6.06 -7.48 -8.94
C GLN A 65 4.66 -6.97 -8.55
N TRP A 66 4.59 -5.87 -7.82
CA TRP A 66 3.34 -5.43 -7.20
C TRP A 66 2.50 -4.57 -8.12
N PHE A 67 3.12 -3.67 -8.88
CA PHE A 67 2.47 -2.80 -9.86
C PHE A 67 1.87 -3.62 -11.00
N THR A 68 2.63 -4.56 -11.57
CA THR A 68 2.12 -5.44 -12.63
C THR A 68 0.95 -6.28 -12.13
N GLY A 69 1.03 -6.81 -10.91
CA GLY A 69 -0.09 -7.53 -10.30
C GLY A 69 -1.31 -6.64 -10.08
N ALA A 70 -1.13 -5.38 -9.70
CA ALA A 70 -2.22 -4.41 -9.54
C ALA A 70 -2.92 -4.13 -10.88
N ASN A 71 -2.16 -3.97 -11.97
CA ASN A 71 -2.70 -3.81 -13.32
C ASN A 71 -3.55 -5.02 -13.72
N GLY A 72 -3.11 -6.25 -13.43
CA GLY A 72 -3.90 -7.45 -13.71
C GLY A 72 -5.25 -7.50 -13.00
N PHE A 73 -5.35 -7.00 -11.76
CA PHE A 73 -6.64 -6.86 -11.07
C PHE A 73 -7.52 -5.77 -11.69
N LEU A 74 -6.92 -4.70 -12.20
CA LEU A 74 -7.66 -3.65 -12.90
C LEU A 74 -8.21 -4.14 -14.24
N ASP A 75 -7.47 -4.99 -14.95
CA ASP A 75 -7.96 -5.66 -16.16
C ASP A 75 -9.15 -6.58 -15.84
N LEU A 76 -9.08 -7.34 -14.73
CA LEU A 76 -10.19 -8.16 -14.25
C LEU A 76 -11.40 -7.32 -13.86
N PHE A 77 -11.20 -6.16 -13.24
CA PHE A 77 -12.28 -5.21 -12.96
C PHE A 77 -13.00 -4.80 -14.25
N ASN A 78 -12.26 -4.37 -15.29
CA ASN A 78 -12.82 -3.97 -16.57
C ASN A 78 -13.61 -5.11 -17.23
N TYR A 79 -13.05 -6.33 -17.21
CA TYR A 79 -13.73 -7.51 -17.73
C TYR A 79 -15.06 -7.80 -17.01
N CYS A 80 -15.09 -7.67 -15.68
CA CYS A 80 -16.31 -7.89 -14.89
C CYS A 80 -17.35 -6.79 -15.12
N LEU A 81 -16.89 -5.54 -15.27
CA LEU A 81 -17.74 -4.39 -15.57
C LEU A 81 -18.47 -4.56 -16.92
N ASP A 82 -17.77 -5.09 -17.94
CA ASP A 82 -18.34 -5.39 -19.26
C ASP A 82 -19.33 -6.57 -19.24
N LYS A 83 -19.22 -7.47 -18.26
CA LYS A 83 -20.10 -8.64 -18.03
C LYS A 83 -21.21 -8.38 -17.00
N PRO A 84 -21.59 -7.12 -16.81
CA PRO A 84 -22.25 -6.55 -15.63
C PRO A 84 -22.14 -7.30 -14.29
N ASP A 85 -21.01 -7.91 -13.97
CA ASP A 85 -20.77 -8.56 -12.67
C ASP A 85 -20.20 -7.52 -11.69
N PHE A 86 -21.08 -6.65 -11.18
CA PHE A 86 -20.68 -5.49 -10.40
C PHE A 86 -20.06 -5.83 -9.04
N HIS A 87 -20.48 -6.93 -8.42
CA HIS A 87 -19.86 -7.40 -7.18
C HIS A 87 -18.43 -7.85 -7.41
N LEU A 88 -18.20 -8.64 -8.47
CA LEU A 88 -16.86 -9.10 -8.82
C LEU A 88 -15.98 -7.95 -9.33
N ALA A 89 -16.57 -6.99 -10.06
CA ALA A 89 -15.88 -5.76 -10.45
C ALA A 89 -15.40 -5.00 -9.20
N ALA A 90 -16.29 -4.71 -8.23
CA ALA A 90 -15.93 -4.03 -6.99
C ALA A 90 -14.80 -4.74 -6.22
N PHE A 91 -14.89 -6.09 -6.13
CA PHE A 91 -13.85 -6.90 -5.49
C PHE A 91 -12.48 -6.74 -6.18
N ASN A 92 -12.44 -6.82 -7.51
CA ASN A 92 -11.19 -6.67 -8.25
C ASN A 92 -10.65 -5.23 -8.18
N LEU A 93 -11.52 -4.22 -8.15
CA LEU A 93 -11.13 -2.83 -7.97
C LEU A 93 -10.50 -2.58 -6.59
N HIS A 94 -11.05 -3.21 -5.54
CA HIS A 94 -10.44 -3.21 -4.21
C HIS A 94 -9.04 -3.83 -4.25
N GLN A 95 -8.89 -5.02 -4.84
CA GLN A 95 -7.60 -5.72 -4.94
C GLN A 95 -6.56 -4.88 -5.70
N ALA A 96 -6.94 -4.25 -6.81
CA ALA A 96 -6.07 -3.34 -7.55
C ALA A 96 -5.59 -2.19 -6.64
N THR A 97 -6.51 -1.55 -5.91
CA THR A 97 -6.22 -0.46 -4.98
C THR A 97 -5.23 -0.89 -3.88
N GLU A 98 -5.49 -2.02 -3.20
CA GLU A 98 -4.61 -2.57 -2.17
C GLU A 98 -3.19 -2.80 -2.69
N ARG A 99 -3.06 -3.31 -3.93
CA ARG A 99 -1.75 -3.59 -4.53
C ARG A 99 -1.02 -2.34 -4.99
N TYR A 100 -1.71 -1.31 -5.49
CA TYR A 100 -1.08 -0.02 -5.76
C TYR A 100 -0.54 0.60 -4.45
N TYR A 101 -1.33 0.58 -3.38
CA TYR A 101 -0.87 1.02 -2.06
C TYR A 101 0.32 0.20 -1.55
N THR A 102 0.28 -1.12 -1.71
CA THR A 102 1.42 -1.97 -1.36
C THR A 102 2.68 -1.62 -2.15
N THR A 103 2.54 -1.35 -3.46
CA THR A 103 3.65 -0.91 -4.32
C THR A 103 4.29 0.38 -3.78
N ILE A 104 3.45 1.38 -3.48
CA ILE A 104 3.90 2.67 -2.94
C ILE A 104 4.66 2.46 -1.63
N LEU A 105 4.08 1.73 -0.67
CA LEU A 105 4.69 1.51 0.64
C LEU A 105 6.02 0.77 0.53
N LEU A 106 6.12 -0.25 -0.33
CA LEU A 106 7.37 -0.97 -0.55
C LEU A 106 8.45 -0.08 -1.17
N VAL A 107 8.12 0.73 -2.18
CA VAL A 107 9.11 1.60 -2.84
C VAL A 107 9.55 2.76 -1.93
N TYR A 108 8.61 3.36 -1.18
CA TYR A 108 8.92 4.52 -0.35
C TYR A 108 9.54 4.17 0.99
N THR A 109 9.16 3.02 1.56
CA THR A 109 9.50 2.68 2.94
C THR A 109 10.21 1.34 3.08
N ASP A 110 10.27 0.51 2.04
CA ASP A 110 10.78 -0.87 2.12
C ASP A 110 9.99 -1.72 3.12
N TYR A 111 8.70 -1.40 3.32
CA TYR A 111 7.84 -2.09 4.27
C TYR A 111 6.44 -2.32 3.71
N ARG A 112 5.98 -3.57 3.88
CA ARG A 112 4.59 -3.96 3.62
C ARG A 112 3.91 -4.31 4.95
N PRO A 113 2.91 -3.53 5.40
CA PRO A 113 2.11 -3.91 6.55
C PRO A 113 1.29 -5.17 6.27
N LYS A 114 1.01 -5.97 7.30
CA LYS A 114 -0.02 -7.02 7.26
C LYS A 114 -1.40 -6.39 7.48
N GLU A 115 -1.75 -5.44 6.62
CA GLU A 115 -3.00 -4.67 6.68
C GLU A 115 -3.68 -4.77 5.33
N HIS A 116 -4.99 -5.03 5.34
CA HIS A 116 -5.82 -5.15 4.14
C HIS A 116 -6.93 -4.09 4.12
N ASP A 117 -7.12 -3.35 5.21
CA ASP A 117 -8.08 -2.27 5.25
C ASP A 117 -7.58 -1.05 4.45
N LEU A 118 -8.35 -0.66 3.43
CA LEU A 118 -7.99 0.45 2.53
C LEU A 118 -7.91 1.80 3.23
N GLU A 119 -8.70 2.06 4.28
CA GLU A 119 -8.64 3.33 5.01
C GLU A 119 -7.27 3.47 5.70
N ARG A 120 -6.81 2.39 6.32
CA ARG A 120 -5.49 2.35 6.96
C ARG A 120 -4.34 2.42 5.97
N LEU A 121 -4.47 1.78 4.81
CA LEU A 121 -3.46 1.84 3.75
C LEU A 121 -3.39 3.23 3.11
N ASP A 122 -4.55 3.83 2.83
CA ASP A 122 -4.69 5.19 2.30
C ASP A 122 -3.98 6.21 3.20
N LEU A 123 -4.19 6.15 4.53
CA LEU A 123 -3.47 7.01 5.48
C LEU A 123 -1.95 6.82 5.43
N ARG A 124 -1.45 5.60 5.23
CA ARG A 124 0.00 5.32 5.16
C ARG A 124 0.62 5.87 3.89
N VAL A 125 -0.03 5.71 2.73
CA VAL A 125 0.50 6.24 1.47
C VAL A 125 0.43 7.76 1.42
N LYS A 126 -0.59 8.39 2.02
CA LYS A 126 -0.67 9.84 2.19
C LYS A 126 0.51 10.41 2.97
N ASN A 127 1.01 9.67 3.96
CA ASN A 127 2.21 10.06 4.71
C ASN A 127 3.52 9.87 3.92
N CYS A 128 3.53 9.04 2.87
CA CYS A 128 4.68 8.90 1.98
C CYS A 128 4.74 10.08 1.00
N ASP A 129 3.60 10.44 0.41
CA ASP A 129 3.45 11.60 -0.46
C ASP A 129 1.96 12.01 -0.48
N PRO A 130 1.61 13.28 -0.16
CA PRO A 130 0.22 13.72 -0.10
C PRO A 130 -0.49 13.62 -1.46
N ARG A 131 0.24 13.53 -2.58
CA ARG A 131 -0.35 13.36 -3.92
C ARG A 131 -1.07 12.02 -4.08
N PHE A 132 -0.76 11.01 -3.27
CA PHE A 132 -1.47 9.72 -3.28
C PHE A 132 -2.87 9.79 -2.67
N ALA A 133 -3.29 10.93 -2.11
CA ALA A 133 -4.66 11.20 -1.66
C ALA A 133 -5.65 11.29 -2.84
N VAL A 134 -5.94 10.17 -3.50
CA VAL A 134 -6.84 10.13 -4.66
C VAL A 134 -8.31 9.99 -4.29
N PHE A 135 -8.61 9.45 -3.11
CA PHE A 135 -9.96 9.30 -2.58
C PHE A 135 -10.29 10.51 -1.69
N PRO A 136 -11.19 11.39 -2.14
CA PRO A 136 -11.68 12.49 -1.32
C PRO A 136 -12.63 11.97 -0.23
N HIS A 137 -12.78 12.73 0.85
CA HIS A 137 -13.68 12.43 1.97
C HIS A 137 -14.41 13.70 2.43
N SER A 138 -14.60 14.65 1.51
CA SER A 138 -15.16 15.98 1.78
C SER A 138 -16.69 15.94 1.89
N THR A 139 -17.35 15.07 1.12
CA THR A 139 -18.80 14.86 1.19
C THR A 139 -19.15 13.51 1.81
N ASP A 140 -20.40 13.34 2.25
CA ASP A 140 -20.87 12.07 2.77
C ASP A 140 -21.00 11.01 1.67
N GLU A 141 -21.33 11.44 0.44
CA GLU A 141 -21.32 10.60 -0.76
C GLU A 141 -19.93 10.03 -1.05
N GLU A 142 -18.88 10.86 -1.00
CA GLU A 142 -17.49 10.42 -1.21
C GLU A 142 -17.06 9.38 -0.16
N LYS A 143 -17.45 9.58 1.10
CA LYS A 143 -17.19 8.62 2.18
C LYS A 143 -17.94 7.30 1.96
N GLN A 144 -19.20 7.38 1.53
CA GLN A 144 -20.00 6.20 1.22
C GLN A 144 -19.41 5.39 0.05
N LEU A 145 -19.00 6.06 -1.03
CA LEU A 145 -18.35 5.43 -2.18
C LEU A 145 -17.04 4.74 -1.79
N PHE A 146 -16.19 5.41 -1.00
CA PHE A 146 -14.97 4.80 -0.51
C PHE A 146 -15.26 3.60 0.42
N ASP A 147 -16.28 3.68 1.28
CA ASP A 147 -16.66 2.55 2.12
C ASP A 147 -17.21 1.37 1.30
N LEU A 148 -17.95 1.61 0.22
CA LEU A 148 -18.36 0.57 -0.72
C LEU A 148 -17.16 -0.17 -1.33
N LEU A 149 -16.13 0.56 -1.75
CA LEU A 149 -14.88 -0.03 -2.25
C LEU A 149 -14.17 -0.82 -1.14
N ARG A 150 -14.06 -0.25 0.06
CA ARG A 150 -13.40 -0.87 1.22
C ARG A 150 -14.08 -2.19 1.62
N ARG A 151 -15.41 -2.21 1.67
CA ARG A 151 -16.19 -3.40 2.06
C ARG A 151 -16.24 -4.47 0.98
N ALA A 152 -16.00 -4.13 -0.28
CA ALA A 152 -16.01 -5.07 -1.41
C ALA A 152 -15.11 -6.31 -1.20
N TYR A 153 -14.03 -6.19 -0.43
CA TYR A 153 -13.15 -7.32 -0.12
C TYR A 153 -13.87 -8.51 0.54
N VAL A 154 -14.82 -8.23 1.43
CA VAL A 154 -15.57 -9.24 2.19
C VAL A 154 -16.99 -9.34 1.65
N ASP A 155 -17.69 -8.22 1.60
CA ASP A 155 -19.14 -8.21 1.42
C ASP A 155 -19.52 -8.66 -0.01
N ALA A 156 -18.74 -8.31 -1.04
CA ALA A 156 -19.02 -8.70 -2.43
C ALA A 156 -18.96 -10.22 -2.69
N ARG A 157 -18.36 -11.00 -1.78
CA ARG A 157 -18.24 -12.46 -1.90
C ARG A 157 -19.13 -13.23 -0.92
N TYR A 158 -19.48 -12.63 0.21
CA TYR A 158 -20.14 -13.32 1.32
C TYR A 158 -21.50 -12.73 1.72
N LYS A 159 -21.83 -11.52 1.29
CA LYS A 159 -23.08 -10.81 1.62
C LYS A 159 -23.71 -10.20 0.36
N MET A 160 -23.83 -11.00 -0.69
CA MET A 160 -24.30 -10.54 -2.01
C MET A 160 -25.74 -10.01 -1.97
N ASP A 161 -26.50 -10.41 -0.96
CA ASP A 161 -27.87 -9.99 -0.65
C ASP A 161 -27.96 -8.61 0.04
N GLU A 162 -26.88 -8.14 0.68
CA GLU A 162 -26.81 -6.82 1.35
C GLU A 162 -25.89 -5.83 0.63
N TYR A 163 -24.92 -6.32 -0.12
CA TYR A 163 -23.95 -5.51 -0.85
C TYR A 163 -24.48 -5.23 -2.24
N SER A 164 -24.75 -3.96 -2.54
CA SER A 164 -25.11 -3.50 -3.87
C SER A 164 -24.23 -2.32 -4.25
N ILE A 165 -23.84 -2.27 -5.52
CA ILE A 165 -23.08 -1.17 -6.10
C ILE A 165 -23.49 -1.01 -7.56
N SER A 166 -23.75 0.23 -7.96
CA SER A 166 -24.18 0.56 -9.32
C SER A 166 -22.98 0.69 -10.27
N LYS A 167 -23.27 0.69 -11.58
CA LYS A 167 -22.24 0.93 -12.59
C LYS A 167 -21.64 2.33 -12.44
N GLU A 168 -22.46 3.33 -12.17
CA GLU A 168 -22.04 4.73 -12.00
C GLU A 168 -21.10 4.89 -10.79
N GLU A 169 -21.41 4.20 -9.68
CA GLU A 169 -20.56 4.18 -8.48
C GLU A 169 -19.21 3.49 -8.78
N LEU A 170 -19.23 2.39 -9.53
CA LEU A 170 -18.01 1.71 -9.98
C LEU A 170 -17.17 2.57 -10.93
N ASP A 171 -17.79 3.24 -11.91
CA ASP A 171 -17.11 4.12 -12.85
C ASP A 171 -16.42 5.28 -12.11
N TYR A 172 -17.10 5.87 -11.11
CA TYR A 172 -16.50 6.89 -10.25
C TYR A 172 -15.27 6.37 -9.50
N LEU A 173 -15.38 5.20 -8.86
CA LEU A 173 -14.28 4.60 -8.11
C LEU A 173 -13.11 4.22 -9.03
N ALA A 174 -13.41 3.71 -10.22
CA ALA A 174 -12.42 3.35 -11.23
C ALA A 174 -11.59 4.57 -11.67
N GLU A 175 -12.21 5.73 -11.85
CA GLU A 175 -11.48 6.98 -12.15
C GLU A 175 -10.43 7.29 -11.07
N LYS A 176 -10.76 7.10 -9.79
CA LYS A 176 -9.82 7.34 -8.69
C LYS A 176 -8.69 6.31 -8.66
N VAL A 177 -9.00 5.05 -8.94
CA VAL A 177 -8.00 3.97 -9.02
C VAL A 177 -7.07 4.14 -10.23
N GLU A 178 -7.58 4.57 -11.38
CA GLU A 178 -6.74 4.90 -12.55
C GLU A 178 -5.82 6.09 -12.26
N ARG A 179 -6.31 7.10 -11.54
CA ARG A 179 -5.46 8.19 -11.05
C ARG A 179 -4.38 7.67 -10.09
N LEU A 180 -4.72 6.76 -9.18
CA LEU A 180 -3.78 6.12 -8.27
C LEU A 180 -2.70 5.33 -9.03
N LYS A 181 -3.09 4.56 -10.05
CA LYS A 181 -2.17 3.83 -10.93
C LYS A 181 -1.16 4.77 -11.58
N GLY A 182 -1.64 5.83 -12.25
CA GLY A 182 -0.75 6.80 -12.91
C GLY A 182 0.19 7.53 -11.95
N LEU A 183 -0.28 7.83 -10.72
CA LEU A 183 0.58 8.38 -9.67
C LEU A 183 1.60 7.35 -9.17
N THR A 184 1.16 6.11 -8.93
CA THR A 184 2.02 5.01 -8.47
C THR A 184 3.16 4.80 -9.45
N GLU A 185 2.85 4.69 -10.75
CA GLU A 185 3.84 4.54 -11.81
C GLU A 185 4.86 5.66 -11.79
N ARG A 186 4.40 6.91 -11.97
CA ARG A 186 5.28 8.06 -12.12
C ARG A 186 6.12 8.34 -10.87
N LEU A 187 5.50 8.31 -9.69
CA LEU A 187 6.17 8.71 -8.45
C LEU A 187 7.08 7.61 -7.91
N CYS A 188 6.69 6.34 -8.01
CA CYS A 188 7.57 5.24 -7.61
C CYS A 188 8.78 5.12 -8.55
N GLN A 189 8.58 5.21 -9.87
CA GLN A 189 9.70 5.20 -10.83
C GLN A 189 10.67 6.37 -10.60
N LYS A 190 10.13 7.58 -10.35
CA LYS A 190 10.96 8.73 -9.94
C LYS A 190 11.75 8.42 -8.67
N LYS A 191 11.08 7.92 -7.61
CA LYS A 191 11.71 7.59 -6.33
C LYS A 191 12.83 6.56 -6.50
N ILE A 192 12.61 5.51 -7.28
CA ILE A 192 13.61 4.48 -7.60
C ILE A 192 14.81 5.10 -8.33
N GLY A 193 14.54 5.95 -9.33
CA GLY A 193 15.57 6.64 -10.09
C GLY A 193 16.41 7.63 -9.27
N GLU A 194 15.92 8.10 -8.13
CA GLU A 194 16.64 8.99 -7.18
C GLU A 194 17.49 8.20 -6.17
N ILE A 195 17.32 6.88 -6.04
CA ILE A 195 18.14 6.07 -5.14
C ILE A 195 19.61 6.14 -5.57
N GLY A 196 20.47 6.62 -4.66
CA GLY A 196 21.89 6.81 -4.90
C GLY A 196 22.26 8.12 -5.62
N LYS A 197 21.29 8.97 -5.96
CA LYS A 197 21.52 10.31 -6.54
C LYS A 197 21.54 11.43 -5.51
N GLY A 198 21.59 11.10 -4.22
CA GLY A 198 21.82 12.09 -3.17
C GLY A 198 23.26 12.59 -3.21
N GLU A 199 23.43 13.86 -3.56
CA GLU A 199 24.50 14.72 -3.06
C GLU A 199 24.44 14.78 -1.52
N VAL A 200 25.62 15.03 -0.93
CA VAL A 200 26.01 15.18 0.50
C VAL A 200 24.88 15.46 1.50
#